data_AF-A0A4E0REB8-F1
#
_entry.id   AF-A0A4E0REB8-F1
#
_cell.length_a   1.000
_cell.length_b   1.000
_cell.length_c   1.000
_cell.angle_alpha   90.00
_cell.angle_beta   90.00
_cell.angle_gamma   90.00
#
_symmetry.space_group_name_H-M   'P 1'
#
loop_
_entity.id
_entity.type
_entity.pdbx_description
1 polymer ?
#
loop_
_entity_poly.entity_id
_entity_poly.type
_entity_poly.pdbx_seq_one_letter_code
_entity_poly.pdbx_strand_id
1 'polypeptide(L)'
;MTNPIRLSHPAKDLLMTRLVKQWQTRKLQTDLTQLRQKWNQIDRQVPAFLVYVQQLAALLEEDYKGRTGKLYALCTQGIRSFPEVGQFHEELCERIGHPLDPKGRHCLMIQQILEVKNDLREVIASIRFDLLHPLFQIRPGCENARQTEIKERICSTFGQISGALNEIGPLEVAALEIPTKWALCIRTEQRKLFGMMLGFSLAAIEQLSNLDHWIDDYFQMGDINHLVNLSPNN
;
A
#
# COMPACT_ATOMS: atom_id res chain seq x y z
N MET A 1 21.81 -3.02 -52.99
CA MET A 1 21.80 -3.28 -51.54
C MET A 1 20.45 -2.81 -51.01
N THR A 2 19.52 -3.74 -50.80
CA THR A 2 18.17 -3.45 -50.28
C THR A 2 18.19 -3.58 -48.77
N ASN A 3 17.91 -2.49 -48.05
CA ASN A 3 17.65 -2.54 -46.61
C ASN A 3 16.43 -3.42 -46.35
N PRO A 4 16.47 -4.38 -45.41
CA PRO A 4 15.28 -5.11 -45.02
C PRO A 4 14.42 -4.16 -44.19
N ILE A 5 13.28 -3.75 -44.75
CA ILE A 5 12.19 -3.18 -43.95
C ILE A 5 11.72 -4.31 -43.04
N ARG A 6 12.12 -4.27 -41.76
CA ARG A 6 11.47 -5.09 -40.73
C ARG A 6 10.05 -4.55 -40.55
N LEU A 7 9.12 -5.11 -41.30
CA LEU A 7 7.70 -5.04 -40.96
C LEU A 7 7.51 -5.85 -39.67
N SER A 8 7.54 -5.19 -38.50
CA SER A 8 6.93 -5.80 -37.33
C SER A 8 5.44 -5.88 -37.63
N HIS A 9 4.90 -7.10 -37.65
CA HIS A 9 3.51 -7.33 -38.02
C HIS A 9 2.65 -6.67 -36.93
N PRO A 10 1.70 -5.77 -37.26
CA PRO A 10 0.90 -5.03 -36.26
C PRO A 10 0.20 -5.96 -35.27
N ALA A 11 -0.28 -7.11 -35.76
CA ALA A 11 -0.87 -8.17 -34.95
C ALA A 11 0.12 -8.83 -33.95
N LYS A 12 1.41 -8.91 -34.28
CA LYS A 12 2.47 -9.43 -33.41
C LYS A 12 2.81 -8.43 -32.31
N ASP A 13 2.86 -7.14 -32.64
CA ASP A 13 3.11 -6.08 -31.66
C ASP A 13 1.92 -5.96 -30.69
N LEU A 14 0.68 -6.05 -31.20
CA LEU A 14 -0.54 -6.07 -30.40
C LEU A 14 -0.63 -7.29 -29.45
N LEU A 15 -0.25 -8.48 -29.94
CA LEU A 15 -0.17 -9.70 -29.14
C LEU A 15 0.90 -9.57 -28.04
N MET A 16 2.07 -9.02 -28.36
CA MET A 16 3.13 -8.79 -27.38
C MET A 16 2.71 -7.79 -26.31
N THR A 17 2.06 -6.68 -26.67
CA THR A 17 1.50 -5.72 -25.71
C THR A 17 0.47 -6.38 -24.80
N ARG A 18 -0.43 -7.20 -25.35
CA ARG A 18 -1.43 -7.96 -24.55
C ARG A 18 -0.78 -8.96 -23.60
N LEU A 19 0.25 -9.69 -24.05
CA LEU A 19 0.96 -10.67 -23.22
C LEU A 19 1.78 -9.99 -22.10
N VAL A 20 2.44 -8.87 -22.40
CA VAL A 20 3.14 -8.06 -21.39
C VAL A 20 2.14 -7.53 -20.36
N LYS A 21 0.99 -7.02 -20.82
CA LYS A 21 -0.10 -6.57 -19.94
C LYS A 21 -0.57 -7.68 -19.01
N GLN A 22 -0.94 -8.83 -19.56
CA GLN A 22 -1.39 -9.99 -18.78
C GLN A 22 -0.34 -10.46 -17.77
N TRP A 23 0.94 -10.42 -18.13
CA TRP A 23 2.02 -10.75 -17.21
C TRP A 23 2.13 -9.73 -16.07
N GLN A 24 2.05 -8.43 -16.38
CA GLN A 24 2.10 -7.36 -15.37
C GLN A 24 0.91 -7.43 -14.40
N THR A 25 -0.31 -7.66 -14.91
CA THR A 25 -1.53 -7.87 -14.11
C THR A 25 -1.37 -9.08 -13.19
N ARG A 26 -0.91 -10.24 -13.72
CA ARG A 26 -0.66 -11.45 -12.90
C ARG A 26 0.39 -11.24 -11.82
N LYS A 27 1.46 -10.50 -12.12
CA LYS A 27 2.50 -10.14 -11.16
C LYS A 27 1.89 -9.29 -10.03
N LEU A 28 1.18 -8.21 -10.37
CA LEU A 28 0.55 -7.34 -9.38
C LEU A 28 -0.46 -8.11 -8.51
N GLN A 29 -1.31 -8.96 -9.10
CA GLN A 29 -2.25 -9.79 -8.35
C GLN A 29 -1.54 -10.75 -7.39
N THR A 30 -0.42 -11.34 -7.82
CA THR A 30 0.40 -12.20 -6.97
C THR A 30 0.98 -11.42 -5.79
N ASP A 31 1.56 -10.25 -6.05
CA ASP A 31 2.17 -9.40 -5.03
C ASP A 31 1.12 -8.91 -4.01
N LEU A 32 -0.04 -8.46 -4.48
CA LEU A 32 -1.16 -8.04 -3.62
C LEU A 32 -1.73 -9.21 -2.81
N THR A 33 -1.78 -10.42 -3.38
CA THR A 33 -2.23 -11.62 -2.66
C THR A 33 -1.26 -11.97 -1.52
N GLN A 34 0.05 -11.93 -1.79
CA GLN A 34 1.08 -12.18 -0.78
C GLN A 34 1.03 -11.14 0.34
N LEU A 35 0.92 -9.85 -0.02
CA LEU A 35 0.72 -8.75 0.93
C LEU A 35 -0.52 -8.98 1.80
N ARG A 36 -1.65 -9.36 1.19
CA ARG A 36 -2.89 -9.66 1.93
C ARG A 36 -2.72 -10.85 2.87
N GLN A 37 -1.97 -11.88 2.48
CA GLN A 37 -1.69 -13.03 3.35
C GLN A 37 -0.83 -12.65 4.55
N LYS A 38 0.26 -11.90 4.35
CA LYS A 38 1.07 -11.35 5.45
C LYS A 38 0.21 -10.48 6.37
N TRP A 39 -0.64 -9.66 5.78
CA TRP A 39 -1.53 -8.80 6.51
C TRP A 39 -2.53 -9.55 7.40
N ASN A 40 -3.15 -10.60 6.87
CA ASN A 40 -4.07 -11.45 7.63
C ASN A 40 -3.39 -12.16 8.82
N GLN A 41 -2.07 -12.39 8.77
CA GLN A 41 -1.33 -12.96 9.90
C GLN A 41 -1.13 -11.93 11.01
N ILE A 42 -0.87 -10.67 10.66
CA ILE A 42 -0.74 -9.56 11.61
C ILE A 42 -2.10 -9.27 12.26
N ASP A 43 -3.16 -9.17 11.46
CA ASP A 43 -4.53 -8.89 11.90
C ASP A 43 -5.01 -9.81 13.03
N ARG A 44 -4.61 -11.09 13.01
CA ARG A 44 -4.94 -12.06 14.08
C ARG A 44 -4.26 -11.75 15.41
N GLN A 45 -3.13 -11.05 15.39
CA GLN A 45 -2.32 -10.71 16.58
C GLN A 45 -2.72 -9.35 17.18
N VAL A 46 -3.38 -8.50 16.37
CA VAL A 46 -3.77 -7.12 16.74
C VAL A 46 -4.45 -7.04 18.10
N PRO A 47 -5.51 -7.82 18.42
CA PRO A 47 -6.21 -7.67 19.71
C PRO A 47 -5.30 -7.91 20.93
N ALA A 48 -4.49 -8.97 20.89
CA ALA A 48 -3.58 -9.31 22.00
C ALA A 48 -2.49 -8.25 22.19
N PHE A 49 -1.95 -7.77 21.08
CA PHE A 49 -0.94 -6.72 21.09
C PHE A 49 -1.46 -5.38 21.63
N LEU A 50 -2.72 -5.03 21.33
CA LEU A 50 -3.34 -3.83 21.88
C LEU A 50 -3.47 -3.90 23.40
N VAL A 51 -3.88 -5.05 23.95
CA VAL A 51 -3.92 -5.28 25.40
C VAL A 51 -2.54 -5.09 26.01
N TYR A 52 -1.50 -5.64 25.39
CA TYR A 52 -0.11 -5.46 25.81
C TYR A 52 0.28 -3.97 25.89
N VAL A 53 -0.07 -3.16 24.88
CA VAL A 53 0.24 -1.72 24.89
C VAL A 53 -0.47 -1.00 26.06
N GLN A 54 -1.70 -1.39 26.42
CA GLN A 54 -2.38 -0.81 27.59
C GLN A 54 -1.64 -1.15 28.89
N GLN A 55 -1.25 -2.41 29.06
CA GLN A 55 -0.53 -2.88 30.25
C GLN A 55 0.84 -2.21 30.37
N LEU A 56 1.53 -2.06 29.24
CA LEU A 56 2.79 -1.34 29.16
C LEU A 56 2.64 0.12 29.56
N ALA A 57 1.60 0.81 29.07
CA ALA A 57 1.33 2.20 29.43
C ALA A 57 1.13 2.37 30.94
N ALA A 58 0.34 1.49 31.56
CA ALA A 58 0.08 1.53 33.00
C ALA A 58 1.35 1.30 33.84
N LEU A 59 2.17 0.32 33.46
CA LEU A 59 3.43 0.06 34.15
C LEU A 59 4.43 1.22 34.01
N LEU A 60 4.50 1.82 32.83
CA LEU A 60 5.32 3.01 32.60
C LEU A 60 4.86 4.22 33.41
N GLU A 61 3.56 4.37 33.64
CA GLU A 61 3.01 5.45 34.47
C GLU A 61 3.48 5.32 35.93
N GLU A 62 3.46 4.09 36.46
CA GLU A 62 3.92 3.78 37.82
C GLU A 62 5.43 3.95 37.99
N ASP A 63 6.22 3.44 37.03
CA ASP A 63 7.69 3.47 37.08
C ASP A 63 8.26 4.90 36.99
N TYR A 64 7.63 5.79 36.22
CA TYR A 64 8.20 7.10 35.89
C TYR A 64 7.76 8.27 36.78
N LYS A 65 6.88 8.06 37.79
CA LYS A 65 6.44 9.10 38.76
C LYS A 65 6.20 10.49 38.13
N GLY A 66 5.57 10.55 36.95
CA GLY A 66 5.25 11.80 36.26
C GLY A 66 6.28 12.34 35.25
N ARG A 67 7.35 11.61 34.91
CA ARG A 67 8.16 11.91 33.71
C ARG A 67 7.57 11.22 32.49
N THR A 68 7.13 11.98 31.48
CA THR A 68 6.73 11.41 30.19
C THR A 68 7.96 10.91 29.42
N GLY A 69 8.29 9.63 29.60
CA GLY A 69 9.27 8.94 28.74
C GLY A 69 8.75 8.81 27.30
N LYS A 70 9.66 8.70 26.33
CA LYS A 70 9.33 8.62 24.90
C LYS A 70 8.41 7.44 24.58
N LEU A 71 8.69 6.26 25.14
CA LEU A 71 7.81 5.08 25.02
C LEU A 71 6.42 5.31 25.64
N TYR A 72 6.33 5.95 26.80
CA TYR A 72 5.04 6.27 27.44
C TYR A 72 4.20 7.22 26.58
N ALA A 73 4.83 8.25 26.01
CA ALA A 73 4.17 9.16 25.07
C ALA A 73 3.65 8.41 23.84
N LEU A 74 4.45 7.51 23.26
CA LEU A 74 4.03 6.70 22.12
C LEU A 74 2.86 5.77 22.48
N CYS A 75 2.86 5.15 23.67
CA CYS A 75 1.78 4.29 24.17
C CYS A 75 0.46 5.02 24.49
N THR A 76 0.51 6.31 24.82
CA THR A 76 -0.67 7.05 25.32
C THR A 76 -1.21 8.09 24.34
N GLN A 77 -0.34 8.74 23.55
CA GLN A 77 -0.71 9.86 22.69
C GLN A 77 -1.02 9.46 21.23
N GLY A 78 -0.78 8.20 20.86
CA GLY A 78 -0.97 7.73 19.50
C GLY A 78 0.31 7.76 18.67
N ILE A 79 0.50 6.74 17.83
CA ILE A 79 1.48 6.75 16.73
C ILE A 79 0.79 7.38 15.53
N ARG A 80 1.36 8.46 15.03
CA ARG A 80 0.80 9.29 13.96
C ARG A 80 1.51 9.10 12.64
N SER A 81 2.72 8.52 12.67
CA SER A 81 3.58 8.42 11.50
C SER A 81 4.35 7.09 11.48
N PHE A 82 4.73 6.62 10.28
CA PHE A 82 5.59 5.43 10.17
C PHE A 82 6.97 5.60 10.84
N PRO A 83 7.61 6.79 10.83
CA PRO A 83 8.79 7.03 11.65
C PRO A 83 8.55 6.78 13.15
N GLU A 84 7.39 7.19 13.69
CA GLU A 84 7.03 6.91 15.08
C GLU A 84 6.81 5.40 15.33
N VAL A 85 6.34 4.63 14.34
CA VAL A 85 6.31 3.16 14.43
C VAL A 85 7.72 2.60 14.60
N GLY A 86 8.69 3.11 13.83
CA GLY A 86 10.10 2.71 13.95
C GLY A 86 10.68 3.06 15.32
N GLN A 87 10.40 4.27 15.81
CA GLN A 87 10.82 4.67 17.16
C GLN A 87 10.16 3.80 18.24
N PHE A 88 8.88 3.48 18.08
CA PHE A 88 8.18 2.59 19.00
C PHE A 88 8.78 1.19 19.01
N HIS A 89 9.16 0.67 17.84
CA HIS A 89 9.87 -0.61 17.70
C HIS A 89 11.22 -0.61 18.43
N GLU A 90 12.03 0.44 18.25
CA GLU A 90 13.33 0.58 18.91
C GLU A 90 13.19 0.58 20.44
N GLU A 91 12.29 1.40 20.97
CA GLU A 91 12.04 1.52 22.41
C GLU A 91 11.46 0.23 23.01
N LEU A 92 10.67 -0.53 22.23
CA LEU A 92 10.21 -1.86 22.64
C LEU A 92 11.33 -2.90 22.65
N CYS A 93 12.22 -2.88 21.64
CA CYS A 93 13.34 -3.81 21.54
C CYS A 93 14.29 -3.70 22.74
N GLU A 94 14.51 -2.49 23.24
CA GLU A 94 15.32 -2.26 24.44
C GLU A 94 14.75 -2.91 25.72
N ARG A 95 13.46 -3.30 25.70
CA ARG A 95 12.75 -3.89 26.83
C ARG A 95 12.51 -5.39 26.71
N ILE A 96 13.09 -6.05 25.70
CA ILE A 96 13.01 -7.51 25.57
C ILE A 96 13.58 -8.17 26.84
N GLY A 97 12.85 -9.14 27.38
CA GLY A 97 13.20 -9.80 28.63
C GLY A 97 12.49 -9.21 29.85
N HIS A 98 11.79 -8.08 29.70
CA HIS A 98 10.86 -7.57 30.72
C HIS A 98 9.69 -8.56 30.95
N PRO A 99 9.11 -8.66 32.17
CA PRO A 99 7.99 -9.57 32.44
C PRO A 99 6.80 -9.44 31.48
N LEU A 100 6.58 -8.25 30.92
CA LEU A 100 5.55 -8.01 29.90
C LEU A 100 5.90 -8.52 28.49
N ASP A 101 7.17 -8.57 28.12
CA ASP A 101 7.62 -9.14 26.84
C ASP A 101 8.91 -9.97 27.00
N PRO A 102 8.83 -11.12 27.70
CA PRO A 102 9.99 -11.92 28.04
C PRO A 102 10.63 -12.59 26.82
N LYS A 103 9.92 -12.65 25.69
CA LYS A 103 10.35 -13.33 24.46
C LYS A 103 10.40 -12.41 23.23
N GLY A 104 10.20 -11.10 23.40
CA GLY A 104 10.23 -10.13 22.29
C GLY A 104 9.13 -10.33 21.24
N ARG A 105 7.99 -10.93 21.60
CA ARG A 105 6.93 -11.28 20.63
C ARG A 105 6.22 -10.03 20.09
N HIS A 106 6.09 -9.00 20.92
CA HIS A 106 5.40 -7.76 20.52
C HIS A 106 6.32 -6.90 19.63
N CYS A 107 7.64 -6.95 19.85
CA CYS A 107 8.63 -6.37 18.94
C CYS A 107 8.53 -6.99 17.54
N LEU A 108 8.46 -8.33 17.46
CA LEU A 108 8.32 -9.06 16.21
C LEU A 108 7.07 -8.64 15.43
N MET A 109 5.95 -8.42 16.11
CA MET A 109 4.74 -7.95 15.45
C MET A 109 4.91 -6.56 14.82
N ILE A 110 5.56 -5.63 15.51
CA ILE A 110 5.85 -4.30 14.92
C ILE A 110 6.80 -4.43 13.73
N GLN A 111 7.81 -5.29 13.83
CA GLN A 111 8.71 -5.58 12.71
C GLN A 111 7.93 -6.09 11.49
N GLN A 112 7.01 -7.04 11.67
CA GLN A 112 6.16 -7.54 10.57
C GLN A 112 5.36 -6.43 9.89
N ILE A 113 4.90 -5.43 10.65
CA ILE A 113 4.16 -4.30 10.08
C ILE A 113 5.09 -3.38 9.28
N LEU A 114 6.30 -3.13 9.77
CA LEU A 114 7.33 -2.39 9.04
C LEU A 114 7.75 -3.13 7.75
N GLU A 115 7.79 -4.47 7.78
CA GLU A 115 8.02 -5.29 6.59
C GLU A 115 6.88 -5.14 5.57
N VAL A 116 5.61 -5.22 5.99
CA VAL A 116 4.46 -4.97 5.10
C VAL A 116 4.52 -3.57 4.47
N LYS A 117 4.95 -2.55 5.23
CA LYS A 117 5.17 -1.21 4.68
C LYS A 117 6.24 -1.23 3.58
N ASN A 118 7.36 -1.91 3.78
CA ASN A 118 8.42 -1.99 2.78
C ASN A 118 7.97 -2.74 1.53
N ASP A 119 7.29 -3.88 1.70
CA ASP A 119 6.68 -4.62 0.60
C ASP A 119 5.69 -3.75 -0.19
N LEU A 120 4.86 -2.95 0.50
CA LEU A 120 3.96 -1.99 -0.16
C LEU A 120 4.71 -0.95 -0.99
N ARG A 121 5.85 -0.45 -0.51
CA ARG A 121 6.69 0.49 -1.26
C ARG A 121 7.25 -0.15 -2.53
N GLU A 122 7.67 -1.41 -2.44
CA GLU A 122 8.17 -2.16 -3.59
C GLU A 122 7.07 -2.38 -4.64
N VAL A 123 5.87 -2.78 -4.21
CA VAL A 123 4.71 -2.95 -5.10
C VAL A 123 4.36 -1.63 -5.79
N ILE A 124 4.34 -0.52 -5.04
CA ILE A 124 4.04 0.81 -5.61
C ILE A 124 5.12 1.27 -6.58
N ALA A 125 6.39 1.02 -6.29
CA ALA A 125 7.47 1.28 -7.24
C ALA A 125 7.28 0.44 -8.52
N SER A 126 6.97 -0.85 -8.38
CA SER A 126 6.68 -1.74 -9.52
C SER A 126 5.49 -1.24 -10.33
N ILE A 127 4.38 -0.85 -9.71
CA ILE A 127 3.22 -0.28 -10.40
C ILE A 127 3.61 1.00 -11.14
N ARG A 128 4.39 1.89 -10.51
CA ARG A 128 4.85 3.13 -11.14
C ARG A 128 5.62 2.86 -12.43
N PHE A 129 6.58 1.94 -12.38
CA PHE A 129 7.49 1.68 -13.50
C PHE A 129 6.88 0.73 -14.54
N ASP A 130 6.28 -0.37 -14.11
CA ASP A 130 5.81 -1.44 -14.99
C ASP A 130 4.46 -1.08 -15.63
N LEU A 131 3.56 -0.40 -14.90
CA LEU A 131 2.19 -0.16 -15.35
C LEU A 131 1.91 1.29 -15.72
N LEU A 132 2.22 2.21 -14.81
CA LEU A 132 1.84 3.62 -14.96
C LEU A 132 2.71 4.35 -15.97
N HIS A 133 4.03 4.19 -15.91
CA HIS A 133 4.93 4.87 -16.83
C HIS A 133 4.58 4.58 -18.31
N PRO A 134 4.34 3.33 -18.74
CA PRO A 134 3.82 3.06 -20.09
C PRO A 134 2.44 3.68 -20.37
N LEU A 135 1.51 3.62 -19.41
CA LEU A 135 0.18 4.22 -19.55
C LEU A 135 0.24 5.73 -19.80
N PHE A 136 1.13 6.43 -19.10
CA PHE A 136 1.31 7.88 -19.22
C PHE A 136 2.10 8.31 -20.46
N GLN A 137 2.78 7.39 -21.16
CA GLN A 137 3.38 7.67 -22.46
C GLN A 137 2.35 7.76 -23.60
N ILE A 138 1.13 7.28 -23.39
CA ILE A 138 0.03 7.44 -24.36
C ILE A 138 -0.40 8.91 -24.37
N ARG A 139 -0.31 9.56 -25.53
CA ARG A 139 -0.53 11.00 -25.68
C ARG A 139 -2.03 11.36 -25.59
N PRO A 140 -2.36 12.54 -25.04
CA PRO A 140 -3.70 13.13 -25.16
C PRO A 140 -4.06 13.25 -26.65
N GLY A 141 -5.17 12.63 -27.06
CA GLY A 141 -5.60 12.54 -28.47
C GLY A 141 -5.53 11.13 -29.08
N CYS A 142 -4.83 10.20 -28.44
CA CYS A 142 -4.91 8.76 -28.74
C CYS A 142 -5.91 8.02 -27.83
N GLU A 143 -6.59 8.76 -26.96
CA GLU A 143 -7.48 8.26 -25.91
C GLU A 143 -8.90 8.77 -26.17
N ASN A 144 -9.90 7.94 -25.87
CA ASN A 144 -11.28 8.41 -25.80
C ASN A 144 -11.56 9.06 -24.43
N ALA A 145 -12.69 9.77 -24.32
CA ALA A 145 -13.06 10.50 -23.10
C ALA A 145 -13.07 9.62 -21.83
N ARG A 146 -13.51 8.36 -21.94
CA ARG A 146 -13.54 7.41 -20.82
C ARG A 146 -12.13 6.94 -20.43
N GLN A 147 -11.23 6.76 -21.38
CA GLN A 147 -9.82 6.44 -21.13
C GLN A 147 -9.09 7.59 -20.43
N THR A 148 -9.35 8.83 -20.83
CA THR A 148 -8.83 10.02 -20.14
C THR A 148 -9.32 10.08 -18.70
N GLU A 149 -10.62 9.87 -18.47
CA GLU A 149 -11.20 9.84 -17.12
C GLU A 149 -10.58 8.74 -16.23
N ILE A 150 -10.43 7.52 -16.75
CA ILE A 150 -9.81 6.42 -16.02
C ILE A 150 -8.35 6.76 -15.65
N LYS A 151 -7.60 7.33 -16.59
CA LYS A 151 -6.20 7.71 -16.38
C LYS A 151 -6.06 8.80 -15.32
N GLU A 152 -6.95 9.79 -15.28
CA GLU A 152 -7.01 10.80 -14.21
C GLU A 152 -7.30 10.18 -12.85
N ARG A 153 -8.28 9.26 -12.77
CA ARG A 153 -8.62 8.53 -11.53
C ARG A 153 -7.45 7.69 -11.03
N ILE A 154 -6.76 6.97 -11.91
CA ILE A 154 -5.55 6.21 -11.60
C ILE A 154 -4.47 7.15 -11.04
N CYS A 155 -4.23 8.29 -11.70
CA CYS A 155 -3.24 9.28 -11.29
C CYS A 155 -3.52 9.82 -9.88
N SER A 156 -4.77 10.22 -9.62
CA SER A 156 -5.21 10.75 -8.34
C SER A 156 -5.07 9.71 -7.22
N THR A 157 -5.58 8.49 -7.44
CA THR A 157 -5.55 7.40 -6.46
C THR A 157 -4.12 6.98 -6.14
N PHE A 158 -3.28 6.81 -7.18
CA PHE A 158 -1.88 6.45 -6.99
C PHE A 158 -1.10 7.55 -6.26
N GLY A 159 -1.36 8.82 -6.58
CA GLY A 159 -0.77 9.97 -5.88
C GLY A 159 -1.12 10.00 -4.40
N GLN A 160 -2.38 9.72 -4.04
CA GLN A 160 -2.83 9.63 -2.66
C GLN A 160 -2.13 8.49 -1.89
N ILE A 161 -2.08 7.28 -2.45
CA ILE A 161 -1.43 6.13 -1.81
C ILE A 161 0.08 6.37 -1.65
N SER A 162 0.73 6.89 -2.69
CA SER A 162 2.18 7.14 -2.66
C SER A 162 2.56 8.27 -1.71
N GLY A 163 1.75 9.33 -1.64
CA GLY A 163 1.92 10.41 -0.66
C GLY A 163 1.79 9.88 0.77
N ALA A 164 0.71 9.15 1.05
CA ALA A 164 0.41 8.60 2.37
C ALA A 164 1.46 7.62 2.93
N LEU A 165 2.20 6.93 2.06
CA LEU A 165 3.31 6.05 2.49
C LEU A 165 4.54 6.80 2.98
N ASN A 166 4.77 8.00 2.45
CA ASN A 166 5.96 8.82 2.73
C ASN A 166 5.69 9.82 3.85
N GLU A 167 4.54 10.46 3.80
CA GLU A 167 4.02 11.30 4.87
C GLU A 167 2.71 10.65 5.28
N ILE A 168 2.61 10.12 6.51
CA ILE A 168 1.28 9.98 7.10
C ILE A 168 0.84 11.41 7.45
N GLY A 169 0.59 12.22 6.42
CA GLY A 169 -0.32 13.33 6.57
C GLY A 169 -1.66 12.77 7.01
N PRO A 170 -2.58 13.62 7.48
CA PRO A 170 -3.97 13.20 7.61
C PRO A 170 -4.48 12.91 6.20
N LEU A 171 -4.19 11.72 5.65
CA LEU A 171 -5.27 10.89 5.14
C LEU A 171 -6.35 11.07 6.18
N GLU A 172 -7.43 11.75 5.82
CA GLU A 172 -8.58 11.84 6.69
C GLU A 172 -8.89 10.40 7.10
N VAL A 173 -8.45 10.05 8.30
CA VAL A 173 -8.67 8.76 8.97
C VAL A 173 -10.19 8.52 9.10
N ALA A 174 -10.99 9.53 8.76
CA ALA A 174 -12.42 9.49 8.53
C ALA A 174 -12.88 8.57 7.39
N ALA A 175 -12.05 8.20 6.41
CA ALA A 175 -12.47 7.38 5.26
C ALA A 175 -11.96 5.93 5.27
N LEU A 176 -11.10 5.56 6.23
CA LEU A 176 -10.64 4.18 6.37
C LEU A 176 -11.47 3.50 7.46
N GLU A 177 -12.47 2.72 7.05
CA GLU A 177 -13.23 1.89 7.99
C GLU A 177 -12.26 0.96 8.72
N ILE A 178 -11.94 1.29 9.97
CA ILE A 178 -11.29 0.35 10.88
C ILE A 178 -12.24 -0.86 10.96
N PRO A 179 -11.77 -2.09 10.65
CA PRO A 179 -12.61 -3.26 10.71
C PRO A 179 -13.40 -3.32 12.03
N THR A 180 -14.72 -3.47 11.96
CA THR A 180 -15.63 -3.35 13.11
C THR A 180 -15.24 -4.26 14.28
N LYS A 181 -14.62 -5.41 13.96
CA LYS A 181 -14.04 -6.36 14.93
C LYS A 181 -12.97 -5.75 15.84
N TRP A 182 -12.23 -4.73 15.39
CA TRP A 182 -11.27 -4.00 16.23
C TRP A 182 -11.93 -2.86 17.00
N ALA A 183 -13.01 -2.29 16.47
CA ALA A 183 -13.76 -1.26 17.17
C ALA A 183 -14.30 -1.77 18.52
N LEU A 184 -14.74 -3.04 18.59
CA LEU A 184 -15.27 -3.63 19.82
C LEU A 184 -14.21 -3.95 20.88
N CYS A 185 -12.94 -4.05 20.52
CA CYS A 185 -11.87 -4.53 21.41
C CYS A 185 -11.04 -3.41 22.06
N ILE A 186 -11.30 -2.14 21.76
CA ILE A 186 -10.37 -1.04 22.09
C ILE A 186 -11.12 0.25 22.44
N ARG A 187 -10.70 0.92 23.52
CA ARG A 187 -11.08 2.32 23.82
C ARG A 187 -10.68 3.24 22.67
N THR A 188 -11.50 4.25 22.39
CA THR A 188 -11.39 5.15 21.22
C THR A 188 -10.01 5.82 21.07
N GLU A 189 -9.31 6.05 22.18
CA GLU A 189 -8.00 6.72 22.24
C GLU A 189 -6.86 5.85 21.69
N GLN A 190 -6.88 4.54 21.95
CA GLN A 190 -5.85 3.60 21.48
C GLN A 190 -6.09 3.10 20.05
N ARG A 191 -7.30 3.29 19.52
CA ARG A 191 -7.58 3.08 18.09
C ARG A 191 -6.73 4.02 17.23
N LYS A 192 -6.38 5.21 17.71
CA LYS A 192 -5.49 6.14 17.00
C LYS A 192 -4.04 5.62 16.93
N LEU A 193 -3.62 4.80 17.90
CA LEU A 193 -2.25 4.32 18.04
C LEU A 193 -1.85 3.30 16.97
N PHE A 194 -2.72 2.33 16.69
CA PHE A 194 -2.44 1.25 15.73
C PHE A 194 -3.44 1.21 14.58
N GLY A 195 -4.65 1.75 14.76
CA GLY A 195 -5.66 1.78 13.71
C GLY A 195 -5.24 2.58 12.49
N MET A 196 -4.40 3.61 12.64
CA MET A 196 -3.85 4.36 11.51
C MET A 196 -2.90 3.51 10.66
N MET A 197 -1.90 2.90 11.27
CA MET A 197 -0.92 2.05 10.57
C MET A 197 -1.58 0.80 9.97
N LEU A 198 -2.42 0.14 10.76
CA LEU A 198 -3.06 -1.10 10.35
C LEU A 198 -4.17 -0.85 9.31
N GLY A 199 -4.97 0.22 9.50
CA GLY A 199 -6.00 0.62 8.56
C GLY A 199 -5.40 1.10 7.23
N PHE A 200 -4.27 1.82 7.27
CA PHE A 200 -3.60 2.27 6.06
C PHE A 200 -3.13 1.11 5.18
N SER A 201 -2.41 0.12 5.73
CA SER A 201 -1.88 -1.00 4.95
C SER A 201 -3.01 -1.79 4.27
N LEU A 202 -4.10 -2.04 4.99
CA LEU A 202 -5.28 -2.72 4.44
C LEU A 202 -5.91 -1.94 3.28
N ALA A 203 -6.13 -0.65 3.50
CA ALA A 203 -6.76 0.23 2.51
C ALA A 203 -5.88 0.43 1.28
N ALA A 204 -4.57 0.55 1.45
CA ALA A 204 -3.62 0.60 0.35
C ALA A 204 -3.71 -0.68 -0.49
N ILE A 205 -3.73 -1.87 0.12
CA ILE A 205 -3.89 -3.13 -0.61
C ILE A 205 -5.20 -3.14 -1.43
N GLU A 206 -6.30 -2.68 -0.85
CA GLU A 206 -7.61 -2.65 -1.52
C GLU A 206 -7.65 -1.63 -2.68
N GLN A 207 -7.11 -0.44 -2.47
CA GLN A 207 -7.04 0.59 -3.52
C GLN A 207 -6.10 0.19 -4.66
N LEU A 208 -4.97 -0.46 -4.36
CA LEU A 208 -4.08 -1.01 -5.39
C LEU A 208 -4.75 -2.15 -6.18
N SER A 209 -5.62 -2.93 -5.53
CA SER A 209 -6.44 -3.93 -6.24
C SER A 209 -7.43 -3.27 -7.19
N ASN A 210 -8.08 -2.17 -6.80
CA ASN A 210 -8.97 -1.40 -7.70
C ASN A 210 -8.21 -0.79 -8.89
N LEU A 211 -6.98 -0.33 -8.65
CA LEU A 211 -6.11 0.23 -9.69
C LEU A 211 -5.80 -0.82 -10.78
N ASP A 212 -5.58 -2.07 -10.42
CA ASP A 212 -5.41 -3.19 -11.37
C ASP A 212 -6.63 -3.31 -12.31
N HIS A 213 -7.85 -3.27 -11.74
CA HIS A 213 -9.10 -3.36 -12.51
C HIS A 213 -9.28 -2.16 -13.45
N TRP A 214 -9.00 -0.95 -12.99
CA TRP A 214 -9.12 0.25 -13.84
C TRP A 214 -8.11 0.26 -14.97
N ILE A 215 -6.91 -0.26 -14.72
CA ILE A 215 -5.91 -0.43 -15.74
C ILE A 215 -6.38 -1.45 -16.79
N ASP A 216 -6.91 -2.60 -16.37
CA ASP A 216 -7.46 -3.59 -17.30
C ASP A 216 -8.60 -2.99 -18.14
N ASP A 217 -9.52 -2.26 -17.50
CA ASP A 217 -10.60 -1.52 -18.16
C ASP A 217 -10.07 -0.55 -19.23
N TYR A 218 -9.03 0.24 -18.91
CA TYR A 218 -8.42 1.18 -19.85
C TYR A 218 -7.91 0.49 -21.13
N PHE A 219 -7.28 -0.68 -20.98
CA PHE A 219 -6.72 -1.44 -22.10
C PHE A 219 -7.75 -2.32 -22.83
N GLN A 220 -8.86 -2.68 -22.17
CA GLN A 220 -9.98 -3.39 -22.81
C GLN A 220 -10.89 -2.46 -23.61
N MET A 221 -10.98 -1.17 -23.23
CA MET A 221 -11.75 -0.14 -23.97
C MET A 221 -11.11 0.26 -25.30
N GLY A 222 -9.86 -0.14 -25.52
CA GLY A 222 -9.18 0.03 -26.79
C GLY A 222 -9.28 -1.22 -27.64
N ASP A 223 -10.05 -1.15 -28.71
CA ASP A 223 -9.48 -1.55 -29.99
C ASP A 223 -8.21 -0.70 -30.17
N ILE A 224 -7.03 -1.22 -29.79
CA ILE A 224 -5.75 -0.70 -30.30
C ILE A 224 -5.63 -1.06 -31.80
N ASN A 225 -6.75 -0.99 -32.55
CA ASN A 225 -6.88 -1.35 -33.95
C ASN A 225 -6.90 -0.12 -34.86
N HIS A 226 -6.77 1.09 -34.32
CA HIS A 226 -6.79 2.32 -35.14
C HIS A 226 -5.49 3.14 -35.14
N LEU A 227 -4.42 2.72 -34.47
CA LEU A 227 -3.11 3.38 -34.60
C LEU A 227 -2.19 2.77 -35.66
N VAL A 228 -2.67 1.84 -36.49
CA VAL A 228 -1.88 1.28 -37.60
C VAL A 228 -2.52 1.43 -38.98
N ASN A 229 -3.76 1.95 -39.08
CA ASN A 229 -4.35 2.23 -40.38
C ASN A 229 -4.74 3.70 -40.48
N LEU A 230 -3.88 4.47 -41.19
CA LEU A 230 -4.07 5.68 -42.01
C LEU A 230 -2.70 6.41 -41.97
N SER A 231 -1.79 6.24 -42.92
CA SER A 231 -2.00 6.49 -44.36
C SER A 231 -1.62 5.34 -45.29
N PRO A 232 -2.53 4.92 -46.17
CA PRO A 232 -2.26 4.88 -47.59
C PRO A 232 -2.60 6.26 -48.20
N ASN A 233 -1.73 6.76 -49.07
CA ASN A 233 -1.85 7.96 -49.91
C ASN A 233 -1.33 9.28 -49.30
N ASN A 234 -0.04 9.55 -49.51
CA ASN A 234 0.44 10.38 -50.63
C ASN A 234 1.93 10.11 -50.88
#